data_AF-A0A3D2Z3T6-F1
#
_entry.id   AF-A0A3D2Z3T6-F1
#
_cell.length_a   1.000
_cell.length_b   1.000
_cell.length_c   1.000
_cell.angle_alpha   90.00
_cell.angle_beta   90.00
_cell.angle_gamma   90.00
#
_symmetry.space_group_name_H-M   'P 1'
#
loop_
_entity.id
_entity.type
_entity.pdbx_description
1 polymer ?
#
loop_
_entity_poly.entity_id
_entity_poly.type
_entity_poly.pdbx_seq_one_letter_code
_entity_poly.pdbx_strand_id
1 'polypeptide(L)' 'MIHPYNNSTQTLWDRGEVKVQLSQPNNPRPIGYCDGTEADEAELQSIAEQEGAEFQVEKRILKTGREIWTLSGGSS' A
#
# COMPACT_ATOMS: atom_id res chain seq x y z
N MET A 1 -9.06 0.29 5.38
CA MET A 1 -9.55 1.23 4.33
C MET A 1 -8.34 1.94 3.73
N ILE A 2 -8.27 2.12 2.41
CA ILE A 2 -7.08 2.72 1.78
C ILE A 2 -7.13 4.24 1.94
N HIS A 3 -6.13 4.80 2.63
CA HIS A 3 -5.97 6.23 2.83
C HIS A 3 -4.90 6.78 1.86
N PRO A 4 -5.21 7.82 1.07
CA PRO A 4 -4.22 8.44 0.19
C PRO A 4 -3.09 9.10 0.98
N TYR A 5 -1.92 9.21 0.37
CA TYR A 5 -0.77 9.87 0.97
C TYR A 5 -1.05 11.36 1.22
N ASN A 6 -1.04 11.77 2.48
CA ASN A 6 -1.11 13.16 2.92
C ASN A 6 -0.38 13.34 4.26
N ASN A 7 -0.30 14.59 4.74
CA ASN A 7 0.40 14.91 5.98
C ASN A 7 -0.24 14.23 7.22
N SER A 8 -1.57 14.10 7.23
CA SER A 8 -2.30 13.45 8.31
C SER A 8 -2.04 11.94 8.34
N THR A 9 -2.10 11.25 7.19
CA THR A 9 -1.90 9.80 7.08
C THR A 9 -0.44 9.41 7.30
N GLN A 10 0.50 10.27 6.89
CA GLN A 10 1.90 10.13 7.28
C GLN A 10 2.10 10.24 8.79
N THR A 11 1.41 11.18 9.45
CA THR A 11 1.44 11.29 10.92
C THR A 11 0.85 10.05 11.60
N LEU A 12 -0.23 9.49 11.06
CA LEU A 12 -0.82 8.23 11.55
C LEU A 12 0.17 7.07 11.44
N TRP A 13 0.89 6.97 10.32
CA TRP A 13 1.94 5.97 10.15
C TRP A 13 3.08 6.14 11.14
N ASP A 14 3.56 7.37 11.34
CA ASP A 14 4.61 7.65 12.32
C ASP A 14 4.18 7.20 13.73
N ARG A 15 2.95 7.56 14.11
CA ARG A 15 2.30 7.15 15.37
C ARG A 15 2.01 5.64 15.48
N GLY A 16 1.95 4.92 14.36
CA GLY A 16 1.63 3.49 14.33
C GLY A 16 0.12 3.18 14.37
N GLU A 17 -0.72 4.16 14.03
CA GLU A 17 -2.17 3.98 13.90
C GLU A 17 -2.52 3.12 12.69
N VAL A 18 -1.74 3.26 11.61
CA VAL A 18 -1.84 2.41 10.40
C VAL A 18 -0.68 1.43 10.36
N LYS A 19 -0.96 0.21 9.90
CA LYS A 19 0.00 -0.90 9.87
C LYS A 19 0.71 -1.07 8.54
N VAL A 20 0.10 -0.64 7.44
CA VAL A 20 0.63 -0.89 6.10
C VAL A 20 0.91 0.42 5.36
N GLN A 21 2.08 0.49 4.73
CA GLN A 21 2.47 1.56 3.83
C GLN A 21 2.43 1.06 2.38
N LEU A 22 1.66 1.74 1.53
CA LEU A 22 1.58 1.45 0.10
C LEU A 22 2.67 2.23 -0.63
N SER A 23 3.56 1.52 -1.31
CA SER A 23 4.67 2.10 -2.07
C SER A 23 4.61 1.66 -3.53
N GLN A 24 5.26 2.40 -4.42
CA GLN A 24 5.48 1.96 -5.80
C GLN A 24 6.98 1.85 -6.07
N PRO A 25 7.43 0.92 -6.93
CA PRO A 25 8.85 0.76 -7.24
C PRO A 25 9.44 1.99 -7.95
N ASN A 26 8.61 2.69 -8.73
CA ASN A 26 9.00 3.88 -9.50
C ASN A 26 8.80 5.19 -8.73
N ASN A 27 8.32 5.13 -7.49
CA ASN A 27 8.02 6.32 -6.70
C ASN A 27 8.76 6.27 -5.36
N PRO A 28 9.65 7.23 -5.05
CA PRO A 28 10.34 7.28 -3.77
C PRO A 28 9.40 7.59 -2.60
N ARG A 29 8.17 8.08 -2.88
CA ARG A 29 7.17 8.38 -1.87
C ARG A 29 6.07 7.33 -1.86
N PRO A 30 5.53 6.98 -0.69
CA PRO A 30 4.36 6.14 -0.62
C PRO A 30 3.17 6.83 -1.29
N ILE A 31 2.32 6.01 -1.90
CA ILE A 31 1.07 6.47 -2.54
C ILE A 31 -0.08 6.56 -1.53
N GLY A 32 0.03 5.83 -0.41
CA GLY A 32 -1.00 5.78 0.61
C GLY A 32 -0.63 4.85 1.76
N TYR A 33 -1.58 4.67 2.66
CA TYR A 33 -1.48 3.82 3.84
C TYR A 33 -2.80 3.09 4.08
N CYS A 34 -2.74 1.92 4.70
CA CYS A 34 -3.93 1.19 5.11
C CYS A 34 -3.68 0.40 6.39
N ASP A 35 -4.74 -0.19 6.93
CA ASP A 35 -4.71 -0.98 8.15
C ASP A 35 -4.18 -2.40 7.92
N GLY A 36 -4.06 -2.84 6.67
CA GLY A 36 -3.65 -4.19 6.30
C GLY A 36 -4.76 -5.22 6.51
N THR A 37 -6.01 -4.79 6.33
CA THR A 37 -7.15 -5.71 6.41
C THR A 37 -7.35 -6.45 5.09
N GLU A 38 -8.03 -7.59 5.13
CA GLU A 38 -8.39 -8.35 3.93
C GLU A 38 -9.21 -7.49 2.93
N ALA A 39 -10.00 -6.53 3.43
CA ALA A 39 -10.73 -5.59 2.59
C ALA A 39 -9.81 -4.63 1.82
N ASP A 40 -8.70 -4.22 2.42
CA ASP A 40 -7.70 -3.37 1.75
C ASP A 40 -6.99 -4.13 0.64
N GLU A 41 -6.68 -5.41 0.87
CA GLU A 41 -6.10 -6.28 -0.16
C GLU A 41 -7.04 -6.47 -1.35
N ALA A 42 -8.31 -6.77 -1.06
CA ALA A 42 -9.31 -6.98 -2.09
C ALA A 42 -9.54 -5.72 -2.94
N GLU A 43 -9.57 -4.54 -2.32
CA GLU A 43 -9.64 -3.25 -3.04
C GLU A 43 -8.43 -3.05 -3.95
N LEU A 44 -7.21 -3.27 -3.43
CA LEU A 44 -5.98 -3.14 -4.22
C LEU A 44 -5.96 -4.10 -5.42
N GLN A 45 -6.37 -5.34 -5.19
CA GLN A 45 -6.47 -6.35 -6.24
C GLN A 45 -7.55 -5.99 -7.26
N SER A 46 -8.69 -5.48 -6.83
CA SER A 46 -9.77 -5.07 -7.74
C SER A 46 -9.40 -3.86 -8.61
N ILE A 47 -8.70 -2.88 -8.04
CA ILE A 47 -8.18 -1.71 -8.79
C ILE A 47 -7.22 -2.18 -9.90
N ALA A 48 -6.34 -3.12 -9.55
CA ALA A 48 -5.41 -3.72 -10.48
C ALA A 48 -6.07 -4.50 -11.62
N GLU A 49 -7.06 -5.34 -11.28
CA GLU A 49 -7.84 -6.10 -12.26
C GLU A 49 -8.57 -5.16 -13.23
N GLN A 50 -9.09 -4.01 -12.75
CA GLN A 50 -9.76 -3.02 -13.58
C GLN A 50 -8.82 -2.30 -14.55
N GLU A 51 -7.57 -2.05 -14.15
CA GLU A 51 -6.55 -1.42 -15.01
C GLU A 51 -5.99 -2.39 -16.06
N GLY A 52 -6.36 -3.69 -16.01
CA GLY A 52 -5.91 -4.71 -16.95
C GLY A 52 -4.39 -4.97 -16.91
N ALA A 53 -3.72 -4.50 -15.84
CA ALA A 53 -2.29 -4.62 -15.65
C ALA A 53 -1.98 -5.80 -14.73
N GLU A 54 -0.88 -6.50 -15.00
CA GLU A 54 -0.40 -7.56 -14.13
C GLU A 54 0.06 -6.91 -12.81
N PHE A 55 -0.74 -7.08 -11.75
CA PHE A 55 -0.47 -6.44 -10.48
C PHE A 55 0.20 -7.39 -9.53
N GLN A 56 1.40 -7.00 -9.12
CA GLN A 56 2.16 -7.69 -8.12
C GLN A 56 2.25 -6.82 -6.87
N VAL A 57 1.88 -7.42 -5.74
CA VAL A 57 1.99 -6.84 -4.41
C VAL A 57 3.13 -7.54 -3.68
N GLU A 58 4.24 -6.84 -3.46
CA GLU A 58 5.32 -7.35 -2.62
C GLU A 58 5.08 -6.90 -1.19
N LYS A 59 4.66 -7.83 -0.31
CA LYS A 59 4.45 -7.56 1.11
C LYS A 59 5.75 -7.77 1.88
N ARG A 60 6.25 -6.70 2.50
CA ARG A 60 7.43 -6.74 3.36
C ARG A 60 7.08 -6.42 4.80
N ILE A 61 7.17 -7.43 5.66
CA ILE A 61 6.96 -7.27 7.10
C ILE A 61 8.23 -6.67 7.73
N LEU A 62 8.06 -5.58 8.48
CA LEU A 62 9.13 -4.89 9.21
C LEU A 62 9.29 -5.47 10.61
N LYS A 63 10.48 -5.24 11.20
CA LYS A 63 10.78 -5.62 12.59
C LYS A 63 9.86 -4.97 13.63
N THR A 64 9.22 -3.85 13.28
CA THR A 64 8.26 -3.14 14.12
C THR A 64 6.86 -3.76 14.10
N GLY A 65 6.62 -4.80 13.29
CA GLY A 65 5.30 -5.40 13.09
C GLY A 65 4.41 -4.68 12.09
N ARG A 66 4.94 -3.63 11.44
CA ARG A 66 4.30 -2.93 10.31
C ARG A 66 4.68 -3.59 8.99
N GLU A 67 3.96 -3.27 7.92
CA GLU A 67 4.20 -3.85 6.60
C GLU A 67 4.36 -2.75 5.54
N ILE A 68 5.15 -3.05 4.51
CA ILE A 68 5.26 -2.22 3.32
C ILE A 68 4.78 -3.06 2.16
N TRP A 69 3.75 -2.61 1.46
CA TRP A 69 3.24 -3.27 0.27
C TRP A 69 3.69 -2.47 -0.94
N THR A 70 4.61 -3.04 -1.71
CA THR A 70 5.08 -2.45 -2.96
C THR A 70 4.16 -2.89 -4.08
N LEU A 71 3.39 -1.95 -4.62
CA LEU A 71 2.50 -2.16 -5.74
C LEU A 71 3.27 -1.93 -7.04
N SER A 72 3.43 -2.97 -7.85
CA SER A 72 3.97 -2.85 -9.21
C SER A 72 2.92 -3.29 -10.22
N GLY A 73 2.52 -2.37 -11.09
CA GLY A 73 1.76 -2.70 -12.30
C GLY A 73 2.75 -3.03 -13.42
N GLY A 74 2.70 -4.25 -13.93
CA GLY A 74 3.42 -4.64 -15.14
C GLY A 74 2.86 -3.85 -16.31
N SER A 75 3.57 -2.80 -16.73
CA SER A 75 3.44 -2.30 -18.09
C SER A 75 4.13 -3.33 -18.98
N SER A 76 3.35 -4.22 -19.59
CA SER A 76 3.78 -5.00 -20.75
C SER A 76 3.27 -4.38 -22.03
#